data_AF-A0A4Z0PRH0-F1
#
_entry.id   AF-A0A4Z0PRH0-F1
#
_cell.length_a   1.000
_cell.length_b   1.000
_cell.length_c   1.000
_cell.angle_alpha   90.00
_cell.angle_beta   90.00
_cell.angle_gamma   90.00
#
_symmetry.space_group_name_H-M   'P 1'
#
loop_
_entity.id
_entity.type
_entity.pdbx_description
1 polymer ?
#
loop_
_entity_poly.entity_id
_entity_poly.type
_entity_poly.pdbx_seq_one_letter_code
_entity_poly.pdbx_strand_id
1 'polypeptide(L)'
;MIFCVIVWAVMYGLQMQFGVAVIHPLAYYIFGFFAVLTALTYWLTAVLLKANPDGFMVAFFGGMVLRLLLSVALVLVYLYRGGANEGHGTWTFLGSFFLLYFLFAGFEIWSILSNLRPFSKPGESQ
;
A
#
# COMPACT_ATOMS: atom_id res chain seq x y z
N MET A 1 -11.59 1.23 -1.45
CA MET A 1 -12.22 0.75 -2.70
C MET A 1 -12.07 1.78 -3.82
N ILE A 2 -12.65 2.99 -3.71
CA ILE A 2 -12.53 4.05 -4.74
C ILE A 2 -11.06 4.39 -5.06
N PHE A 3 -10.20 4.50 -4.05
CA PHE A 3 -8.76 4.72 -4.24
C PHE A 3 -8.10 3.69 -5.17
N CYS A 4 -8.39 2.39 -4.96
CA CYS A 4 -7.84 1.32 -5.79
C CYS A 4 -8.30 1.44 -7.25
N VAL A 5 -9.57 1.81 -7.48
CA VAL A 5 -10.12 2.01 -8.83
C VAL A 5 -9.41 3.17 -9.53
N ILE A 6 -9.17 4.28 -8.83
CA ILE A 6 -8.46 5.43 -9.39
C ILE A 6 -7.02 5.05 -9.77
N VAL A 7 -6.30 4.39 -8.85
CA VAL A 7 -4.90 3.97 -9.11
C VAL A 7 -4.86 2.98 -10.28
N TRP A 8 -5.78 2.02 -10.35
CA TRP A 8 -5.87 1.08 -11.46
C TRP A 8 -6.15 1.78 -12.80
N ALA A 9 -7.10 2.73 -12.83
CA ALA A 9 -7.43 3.49 -14.03
C ALA A 9 -6.24 4.33 -14.54
N VAL A 10 -5.48 4.95 -13.62
CA VAL A 10 -4.27 5.71 -13.96
C VAL A 10 -3.19 4.79 -14.52
N MET A 11 -2.94 3.63 -13.89
CA MET A 11 -1.99 2.64 -14.40
C MET A 11 -2.38 2.13 -15.79
N TYR A 12 -3.66 1.83 -16.00
CA TYR A 12 -4.19 1.38 -17.27
C TYR A 12 -4.04 2.45 -18.37
N GLY A 13 -4.39 3.71 -18.06
CA GLY A 13 -4.21 4.83 -18.99
C GLY A 13 -2.73 5.06 -19.37
N LEU A 14 -1.82 5.01 -18.40
CA LEU A 14 -0.38 5.09 -18.64
C LEU A 14 0.12 3.93 -19.52
N GLN A 15 -0.38 2.71 -19.30
CA GLN A 15 -0.02 1.56 -20.13
C GLN A 15 -0.51 1.71 -21.57
N MET A 16 -1.73 2.23 -21.78
CA MET A 16 -2.24 2.45 -23.15
C MET A 16 -1.40 3.47 -23.92
N GLN A 17 -0.86 4.48 -23.22
CA GLN A 17 -0.19 5.61 -23.87
C GLN A 17 1.33 5.41 -24.03
N PHE A 18 1.97 4.68 -23.09
CA PHE A 18 3.42 4.50 -23.06
C PHE A 18 3.88 3.03 -23.09
N GLY A 19 2.95 2.08 -23.03
CA GLY A 19 3.23 0.65 -23.13
C GLY A 19 4.05 0.09 -21.96
N VAL A 20 4.70 -1.05 -22.22
CA VAL A 20 5.49 -1.80 -21.22
C VAL A 20 6.78 -1.10 -20.79
N ALA A 21 7.18 -0.04 -21.50
CA ALA A 21 8.34 0.76 -21.14
C ALA A 21 8.15 1.53 -19.82
N VAL A 22 6.90 1.93 -19.52
CA VAL A 22 6.56 2.72 -18.32
C VAL A 22 5.83 1.87 -17.28
N ILE A 23 4.93 0.97 -17.71
CA ILE A 23 4.22 0.07 -16.80
C ILE A 23 4.75 -1.34 -16.99
N HIS A 24 5.56 -1.81 -16.03
CA HIS A 24 6.01 -3.20 -16.05
C HIS A 24 4.80 -4.15 -15.92
N PRO A 25 4.72 -5.27 -16.66
CA PRO A 25 3.60 -6.22 -16.53
C PRO A 25 3.38 -6.71 -15.09
N LEU A 26 4.46 -6.82 -14.31
CA LEU A 26 4.43 -7.19 -12.90
C LEU A 26 3.84 -6.09 -11.98
N ALA A 27 3.71 -4.85 -12.44
CA ALA A 27 3.15 -3.76 -11.64
C ALA A 27 1.70 -4.05 -11.22
N TYR A 28 0.91 -4.75 -12.04
CA TYR A 28 -0.45 -5.17 -11.67
C TYR A 28 -0.46 -6.19 -10.53
N TYR A 29 0.52 -7.09 -10.48
CA TYR A 29 0.68 -8.04 -9.37
C TYR A 29 1.09 -7.32 -8.08
N ILE A 30 2.00 -6.34 -8.17
CA ILE A 30 2.38 -5.48 -7.04
C ILE A 30 1.17 -4.68 -6.54
N PHE A 31 0.39 -4.11 -7.46
CA PHE A 31 -0.84 -3.39 -7.14
C PHE A 31 -1.84 -4.29 -6.42
N GLY A 32 -2.09 -5.50 -6.94
CA GLY A 32 -2.96 -6.48 -6.29
C GLY A 32 -2.48 -6.86 -4.89
N PHE A 33 -1.17 -7.07 -4.74
CA PHE A 33 -0.53 -7.33 -3.45
C PHE A 33 -0.78 -6.20 -2.44
N PHE A 34 -0.54 -4.94 -2.82
CA PHE A 34 -0.80 -3.80 -1.92
C PHE A 34 -2.29 -3.62 -1.63
N ALA A 35 -3.17 -3.86 -2.61
CA ALA A 35 -4.61 -3.77 -2.41
C ALA A 35 -5.11 -4.80 -1.39
N VAL A 36 -4.64 -6.06 -1.49
CA VAL A 36 -4.95 -7.11 -0.52
C VAL A 36 -4.39 -6.78 0.86
N LEU A 37 -3.13 -6.33 0.91
CA LEU A 37 -2.48 -5.98 2.18
C LEU A 37 -3.23 -4.85 2.89
N THR A 38 -3.59 -3.79 2.17
CA THR A 38 -4.39 -2.69 2.72
C THR A 38 -5.78 -3.14 3.15
N ALA A 39 -6.46 -4.00 2.37
CA ALA A 39 -7.75 -4.55 2.79
C ALA A 39 -7.63 -5.36 4.09
N LEU A 40 -6.56 -6.15 4.22
CA LEU A 40 -6.26 -6.93 5.42
C LEU A 40 -5.97 -6.02 6.61
N THR A 41 -5.18 -4.95 6.44
CA THR A 41 -4.92 -3.98 7.51
C THR A 41 -6.20 -3.31 7.99
N TYR A 42 -7.08 -2.88 7.07
CA TYR A 42 -8.37 -2.29 7.44
C TYR A 42 -9.26 -3.28 8.18
N TRP A 43 -9.34 -4.52 7.69
CA TRP A 43 -10.12 -5.57 8.34
C TRP A 43 -9.60 -5.87 9.74
N LEU A 44 -8.29 -6.03 9.89
CA LEU A 44 -7.64 -6.28 11.18
C LEU A 44 -7.84 -5.12 12.16
N THR A 45 -7.70 -3.88 11.68
CA THR A 45 -7.99 -2.67 12.46
C THR A 45 -9.45 -2.63 12.91
N ALA A 46 -10.40 -2.95 12.04
CA ALA A 46 -11.82 -2.95 12.38
C ALA A 46 -12.19 -4.04 13.40
N VAL A 47 -11.56 -5.22 13.31
CA VAL A 47 -11.73 -6.31 14.28
C VAL A 47 -11.12 -5.94 15.63
N LEU A 48 -9.90 -5.40 15.65
CA LEU A 48 -9.23 -5.03 16.89
C LEU A 48 -9.91 -3.87 17.61
N LEU A 49 -10.40 -2.85 16.88
CA LEU A 49 -11.16 -1.75 17.48
C LEU A 49 -12.46 -2.22 18.14
N LYS A 50 -13.11 -3.26 17.61
CA LYS A 50 -14.28 -3.88 18.26
C LYS A 50 -13.93 -4.65 19.53
N ALA A 51 -12.72 -5.23 19.58
CA ALA A 51 -12.30 -6.07 20.70
C ALA A 51 -11.66 -5.26 21.83
N ASN A 52 -10.74 -4.35 21.52
CA ASN A 52 -10.00 -3.51 22.49
C ASN A 52 -9.54 -2.20 21.83
N PRO A 53 -10.15 -1.04 22.16
CA PRO A 53 -9.77 0.26 21.59
C PRO A 53 -8.33 0.67 21.90
N ASP A 54 -7.75 0.20 23.00
CA ASP A 54 -6.36 0.49 23.40
C ASP A 54 -5.31 -0.24 22.53
N GLY A 55 -5.70 -1.33 21.87
CA GLY A 55 -4.82 -2.12 21.00
C GLY A 55 -4.55 -1.50 19.63
N PHE A 56 -5.20 -0.37 19.32
CA PHE A 56 -5.13 0.29 18.02
C PHE A 56 -3.69 0.64 17.60
N MET A 57 -2.90 1.18 18.53
CA MET A 57 -1.54 1.66 18.25
C MET A 57 -0.62 0.48 17.87
N VAL A 58 -0.73 -0.65 18.58
CA VAL A 58 0.04 -1.86 18.28
C VAL A 58 -0.36 -2.45 16.93
N ALA A 59 -1.65 -2.48 16.61
CA ALA A 59 -2.15 -2.95 15.32
C ALA A 59 -1.62 -2.09 14.15
N PHE A 60 -1.63 -0.77 14.34
CA PHE A 60 -1.16 0.19 13.35
C PHE A 60 0.35 0.07 13.09
N PHE A 61 1.17 0.15 14.13
CA PHE A 61 2.62 0.03 13.99
C PHE A 61 3.02 -1.38 13.52
N GLY A 62 2.36 -2.42 14.04
CA GLY A 62 2.56 -3.80 13.59
C GLY A 62 2.23 -3.98 12.11
N GLY A 63 1.10 -3.42 11.64
CA GLY A 63 0.70 -3.42 10.23
C GLY A 63 1.71 -2.68 9.35
N MET A 64 2.18 -1.50 9.78
CA MET A 64 3.20 -0.71 9.08
C MET A 64 4.52 -1.48 8.94
N VAL A 65 5.00 -2.12 10.01
CA VAL A 65 6.24 -2.91 10.00
C VAL A 65 6.07 -4.17 9.14
N LEU A 66 4.99 -4.93 9.34
CA LEU A 66 4.69 -6.12 8.55
C LEU A 66 4.63 -5.78 7.06
N ARG A 67 3.96 -4.68 6.72
CA ARG A 67 3.89 -4.17 5.35
C ARG A 67 5.27 -3.89 4.78
N LEU A 68 6.11 -3.17 5.51
CA LEU A 68 7.46 -2.84 5.06
C LEU A 68 8.28 -4.12 4.83
N LEU A 69 8.24 -5.07 5.76
CA LEU A 69 8.94 -6.35 5.64
C LEU A 69 8.46 -7.17 4.44
N LEU A 70 7.13 -7.30 4.26
CA LEU A 70 6.56 -8.02 3.12
C LEU A 70 6.87 -7.34 1.78
N SER A 71 6.91 -6.00 1.76
CA SER A 71 7.26 -5.22 0.57
C SER A 71 8.74 -5.42 0.19
N VAL A 72 9.64 -5.40 1.18
CA VAL A 72 11.06 -5.72 0.97
C VAL A 72 11.25 -7.16 0.49
N ALA A 73 10.55 -8.12 1.13
CA ALA A 73 10.61 -9.52 0.72
C ALA A 73 10.17 -9.71 -0.74
N LEU A 74 9.12 -9.02 -1.19
CA LEU A 74 8.66 -9.05 -2.57
C LEU A 74 9.73 -8.56 -3.55
N VAL A 75 10.39 -7.43 -3.24
CA VAL A 75 11.48 -6.90 -4.08
C VAL A 75 12.66 -7.88 -4.12
N LEU A 76 13.03 -8.46 -2.98
CA LEU A 76 14.12 -9.45 -2.92
C LEU A 76 13.79 -10.69 -3.74
N VAL A 77 12.55 -11.21 -3.66
CA VAL A 77 12.10 -12.34 -4.49
C VAL A 77 12.18 -12.01 -5.98
N TYR A 78 11.78 -10.80 -6.37
CA TYR A 78 11.90 -10.35 -7.76
C TYR A 78 13.36 -10.31 -8.23
N LEU A 79 14.25 -9.69 -7.44
CA LEU A 79 15.68 -9.63 -7.77
C LEU A 79 16.32 -11.02 -7.85
N TYR A 80 15.98 -11.91 -6.91
CA TYR A 80 16.53 -13.27 -6.86
C TYR A 80 16.05 -14.16 -8.02
N ARG A 81 14.82 -13.95 -8.51
CA ARG A 81 14.27 -14.69 -9.67
C ARG A 81 14.83 -14.25 -11.03
N GLY A 82 15.87 -13.41 -11.04
CA GLY A 82 16.53 -12.94 -12.25
C GLY A 82 16.09 -11.54 -12.69
N GLY A 83 15.21 -10.87 -11.94
CA GLY A 83 14.83 -9.48 -12.19
C GLY A 83 16.00 -8.50 -12.13
N ALA A 84 17.12 -8.88 -11.49
CA ALA A 84 18.36 -8.11 -11.50
C ALA A 84 19.07 -8.07 -12.88
N ASN A 85 18.78 -9.03 -13.76
CA ASN A 85 19.42 -9.15 -15.09
C ASN A 85 18.59 -8.50 -16.22
N GLU A 86 17.40 -7.96 -15.92
CA GLU A 86 16.49 -7.35 -16.91
C GLU A 86 16.89 -5.93 -17.32
N GLY A 87 17.95 -5.37 -16.75
CA GLY A 87 18.50 -4.06 -17.12
C GLY A 87 17.47 -2.94 -16.93
N HIS A 88 16.91 -2.42 -18.04
CA HIS A 88 15.86 -1.40 -18.00
C HIS A 88 14.57 -1.88 -17.30
N GLY A 89 14.22 -3.17 -17.40
CA GLY A 89 13.01 -3.71 -16.77
C GLY A 89 13.03 -3.61 -15.24
N THR A 90 14.20 -3.79 -14.64
CA THR A 90 14.43 -3.66 -13.19
C THR A 90 14.09 -2.27 -12.68
N TRP A 91 14.50 -1.22 -13.41
CA TRP A 91 14.24 0.16 -13.04
C TRP A 91 12.76 0.52 -13.16
N THR A 92 12.09 0.06 -14.23
CA THR A 92 10.65 0.26 -14.41
C THR A 92 9.85 -0.47 -13.33
N PHE A 93 10.25 -1.69 -12.95
CA PHE A 93 9.65 -2.43 -11.84
C PHE A 93 9.84 -1.69 -10.51
N LEU A 94 11.07 -1.29 -10.19
CA LEU A 94 11.39 -0.65 -8.93
C LEU A 94 10.69 0.71 -8.80
N GLY A 95 10.65 1.50 -9.88
CA GLY A 95 9.89 2.76 -9.93
C GLY A 95 8.39 2.55 -9.70
N SER A 96 7.80 1.56 -10.38
CA SER A 96 6.38 1.20 -10.18
C SER A 96 6.11 0.75 -8.74
N PHE A 97 7.00 -0.06 -8.18
CA PHE A 97 6.92 -0.54 -6.80
C PHE A 97 6.98 0.60 -5.79
N PHE A 98 7.96 1.51 -5.91
CA PHE A 98 8.07 2.65 -4.99
C PHE A 98 6.85 3.56 -5.07
N LEU A 99 6.39 3.88 -6.29
CA LEU A 99 5.23 4.74 -6.47
C LEU A 99 3.97 4.13 -5.84
N LEU A 100 3.72 2.83 -6.10
CA LEU A 100 2.61 2.11 -5.50
C LEU A 100 2.74 1.99 -3.98
N TYR A 101 3.94 1.70 -3.47
CA TYR A 101 4.21 1.62 -2.05
C TYR A 101 3.86 2.95 -1.36
N PHE A 102 4.37 4.09 -1.87
CA PHE A 102 4.09 5.42 -1.33
C PHE A 102 2.61 5.78 -1.42
N LEU A 103 1.97 5.52 -2.56
CA LEU A 103 0.53 5.78 -2.74
C LEU A 103 -0.30 5.04 -1.70
N PHE A 104 -0.11 3.74 -1.57
CA PHE A 104 -0.89 2.95 -0.61
C PHE A 104 -0.50 3.25 0.84
N ALA A 105 0.77 3.57 1.14
CA ALA A 105 1.23 3.84 2.51
C ALA A 105 0.74 5.20 2.99
N GLY A 106 0.90 6.23 2.15
CA GLY A 106 0.35 7.56 2.41
C GLY A 106 -1.17 7.53 2.56
N PHE A 107 -1.87 6.80 1.68
CA PHE A 107 -3.32 6.67 1.78
C PHE A 107 -3.76 5.98 3.08
N GLU A 108 -3.09 4.90 3.49
CA GLU A 108 -3.39 4.17 4.73
C GLU A 108 -3.19 5.06 5.96
N ILE A 109 -2.04 5.74 6.06
CA ILE A 109 -1.75 6.67 7.16
C ILE A 109 -2.77 7.82 7.20
N TRP A 110 -3.08 8.41 6.04
CA TRP A 110 -4.03 9.52 5.95
C TRP A 110 -5.45 9.13 6.33
N SER A 111 -5.94 7.99 5.83
CA SER A 111 -7.26 7.46 6.14
C SER A 111 -7.40 7.13 7.62
N ILE A 112 -6.35 6.58 8.23
CA ILE A 112 -6.33 6.30 9.66
C ILE A 112 -6.35 7.60 10.46
N LEU A 113 -5.47 8.56 10.14
CA LEU A 113 -5.38 9.83 10.86
C LEU A 113 -6.67 10.66 10.75
N SER A 114 -7.33 10.62 9.59
CA SER A 114 -8.63 11.27 9.39
C SER A 114 -9.77 10.59 10.15
N ASN A 115 -9.75 9.25 10.28
CA ASN A 115 -10.69 8.52 11.13
C ASN A 115 -10.43 8.71 12.64
N LEU A 116 -9.22 9.06 13.05
CA LEU A 116 -8.86 9.39 14.45
C LEU A 116 -9.19 10.85 14.83
N ARG A 117 -9.24 11.76 13.86
CA ARG A 117 -9.52 13.20 14.08
C ARG A 117 -10.83 13.50 14.85
N PRO A 118 -11.92 12.71 14.77
CA PRO A 118 -13.11 12.92 15.60
C PRO A 118 -12.89 12.63 17.09
N PHE A 119 -11.93 11.76 17.44
CA PHE A 119 -11.68 11.34 18.82
C PHE A 119 -10.73 12.26 19.59
N SER A 120 -10.10 13.22 18.91
CA SER A 120 -9.17 14.17 19.54
C SER A 120 -9.78 15.54 19.86
N LYS A 121 -11.11 15.67 19.91
CA LYS A 121 -11.74 16.82 20.59
C LYS A 121 -11.63 16.56 22.09
N PRO A 122 -10.76 17.28 22.83
CA PRO A 122 -10.86 17.33 24.28
C PRO A 122 -12.22 17.95 24.61
N GLY A 123 -12.85 17.49 25.69
CA GLY A 123 -14.09 18.06 26.18
C GLY A 123 -14.00 19.59 26.25
N GLU A 124 -14.79 20.27 25.43
CA GLU A 124 -15.26 21.60 25.75
C GLU A 124 -16.28 21.44 26.88
N SER A 125 -15.93 22.05 28.01
CA SER A 125 -16.73 22.32 29.20
C SER A 125 -18.24 22.28 29.01
N GLN A 126 -18.92 21.42 29.75
CA GLN A 126 -20.16 21.71 30.48
C GLN A 126 -20.16 20.88 31.77
#